data_AF-A0A2G2Z7G1-F1
#
_entry.id   AF-A0A2G2Z7G1-F1
#
_cell.length_a   1.000
_cell.length_b   1.000
_cell.length_c   1.000
_cell.angle_alpha   90.00
_cell.angle_beta   90.00
_cell.angle_gamma   90.00
#
_symmetry.space_group_name_H-M   'P 1'
#
loop_
_entity.id
_entity.type
_entity.pdbx_description
1 polymer ?
#
loop_
_entity_poly.entity_id
_entity_poly.type
_entity_poly.pdbx_seq_one_letter_code
_entity_poly.pdbx_strand_id
1 'polypeptide(L)' 'MEDNSCFPNNATYNAIMQGFLRCSKISEMAFFMMEMDGKDFSFDATTAGLLDDVIKENRFVLDMISECFN' A
#
# COMPACT_ATOMS: atom_id res chain seq x y z
N MET A 1 2.90 -32.64 12.47
CA MET A 1 1.96 -31.57 12.12
C MET A 1 2.83 -30.41 11.71
N GLU A 2 2.93 -30.16 10.40
CA GLU A 2 3.70 -29.03 9.89
C GLU A 2 2.96 -27.75 10.30
N ASP A 3 3.69 -26.87 10.95
CA ASP A 3 3.26 -25.55 11.36
C ASP A 3 3.11 -24.71 10.09
N ASN A 4 2.07 -24.98 9.30
CA ASN A 4 1.82 -24.37 8.00
C ASN A 4 1.27 -22.96 8.22
N SER A 5 2.14 -22.09 8.73
CA SER A 5 1.87 -20.69 8.93
C SER A 5 1.68 -20.08 7.54
N CYS A 6 0.42 -19.88 7.16
CA CYS A 6 0.04 -19.19 5.95
C CYS A 6 0.38 -17.72 6.13
N PHE A 7 1.60 -17.34 5.78
CA PHE A 7 2.02 -15.95 5.83
C PHE A 7 1.36 -15.16 4.69
N PRO A 8 0.88 -13.94 4.96
CA PRO A 8 0.40 -13.05 3.91
C PRO A 8 1.46 -12.86 2.83
N ASN A 9 1.04 -12.91 1.56
CA ASN A 9 1.92 -12.70 0.41
C ASN A 9 1.62 -11.36 -0.26
N ASN A 10 2.34 -11.06 -1.35
CA ASN A 10 2.17 -9.80 -2.07
C ASN A 10 0.70 -9.52 -2.48
N ALA A 11 -0.05 -10.55 -2.86
CA ALA A 11 -1.47 -10.39 -3.23
C ALA A 11 -2.33 -9.98 -2.02
N THR A 12 -2.08 -10.56 -0.84
CA THR A 12 -2.77 -10.16 0.39
C THR A 12 -2.48 -8.70 0.75
N TYR A 13 -1.22 -8.27 0.66
CA TYR A 13 -0.83 -6.89 0.92
C TYR A 13 -1.47 -5.91 -0.06
N ASN A 14 -1.49 -6.24 -1.36
CA ASN A 14 -2.20 -5.45 -2.35
C ASN A 14 -3.69 -5.30 -2.03
N ALA A 15 -4.37 -6.38 -1.62
CA ALA A 15 -5.77 -6.31 -1.22
C ALA A 15 -6.02 -5.36 -0.03
N ILE A 16 -5.13 -5.36 0.96
CA ILE A 16 -5.21 -4.45 2.11
C ILE A 16 -4.97 -3.01 1.66
N MET A 17 -3.93 -2.77 0.85
CA MET A 17 -3.61 -1.44 0.31
C MET A 17 -4.77 -0.85 -0.50
N GLN A 18 -5.40 -1.67 -1.36
CA GLN A 18 -6.60 -1.27 -2.12
C GLN A 18 -7.75 -0.85 -1.19
N GLY A 19 -7.89 -1.51 -0.04
CA GLY A 19 -8.85 -1.13 1.00
C GLY A 19 -8.57 0.26 1.57
N PHE A 20 -7.31 0.56 1.92
CA PHE A 20 -6.94 1.88 2.41
C PHE A 20 -7.16 2.98 1.36
N LEU A 21 -6.78 2.74 0.11
CA LEU A 21 -6.96 3.67 -1.00
C LEU A 21 -8.43 4.00 -1.23
N ARG A 22 -9.30 2.98 -1.30
CA ARG A 22 -10.75 3.15 -1.51
C ARG A 22 -11.46 3.85 -0.36
N CYS A 23 -10.95 3.71 0.86
CA CYS A 23 -11.50 4.38 2.03
C CYS A 23 -10.83 5.73 2.32
N SER A 24 -9.94 6.20 1.44
CA SER A 24 -9.16 7.44 1.61
C SER A 24 -8.44 7.50 2.97
N LYS A 25 -7.97 6.35 3.47
CA LYS A 25 -7.21 6.20 4.72
C LYS A 25 -5.75 6.52 4.47
N ILE A 26 -5.48 7.81 4.24
CA ILE A 26 -4.19 8.28 3.72
C ILE A 26 -3.04 7.98 4.69
N SER A 27 -3.22 8.19 5.99
CA SER A 27 -2.17 7.95 6.99
C SER A 27 -1.86 6.46 7.16
N GLU A 28 -2.88 5.59 7.20
CA GLU A 28 -2.69 4.15 7.26
C GLU A 28 -2.04 3.61 5.99
N MET A 29 -2.46 4.11 4.82
CA MET A 29 -1.82 3.80 3.54
C MET A 29 -0.32 4.10 3.59
N ALA A 30 0.08 5.31 4.02
CA ALA A 30 1.48 5.72 4.08
C ALA A 30 2.36 4.77 4.91
N PHE A 31 1.90 4.47 6.13
CA PHE A 31 2.59 3.55 7.02
C PHE A 31 2.67 2.14 6.41
N PHE A 32 1.59 1.69 5.79
CA PHE A 32 1.53 0.38 5.16
C PHE A 32 2.41 0.28 3.91
N MET A 33 2.64 1.38 3.18
CA MET A 33 3.60 1.42 2.07
C MET A 33 5.02 1.11 2.56
N MET A 34 5.45 1.69 3.69
CA MET A 34 6.75 1.37 4.30
C MET A 34 6.85 -0.11 4.71
N GLU A 35 5.76 -0.68 5.22
CA GLU A 35 5.73 -2.10 5.57
C GLU A 35 5.89 -3.00 4.33
N MET A 36 5.21 -2.67 3.24
CA MET A 36 5.34 -3.39 1.97
C MET A 36 6.76 -3.31 1.41
N ASP A 37 7.38 -2.14 1.46
CA ASP A 37 8.77 -1.92 1.05
C ASP A 37 9.74 -2.79 1.88
N GLY A 38 9.59 -2.79 3.20
CA GLY A 38 10.38 -3.65 4.10
C GLY A 38 10.18 -5.16 3.92
N LYS A 39 9.21 -5.58 3.10
CA LYS A 39 8.94 -6.98 2.73
C LYS A 39 9.23 -7.29 1.27
N ASP A 40 9.82 -6.36 0.52
CA ASP A 40 10.05 -6.45 -0.92
C ASP A 40 8.76 -6.74 -1.72
N PHE A 41 7.62 -6.22 -1.24
CA PHE A 41 6.31 -6.36 -1.88
C PHE A 41 5.99 -5.15 -2.75
N SER A 42 5.57 -5.42 -3.99
CA SER A 42 5.28 -4.40 -4.99
C SER A 42 3.79 -4.22 -5.22
N PHE A 43 3.38 -3.02 -5.62
CA PHE A 43 2.01 -2.81 -6.10
C PHE A 43 1.75 -3.55 -7.40
N ASP A 44 0.59 -4.19 -7.48
CA ASP A 44 0.04 -4.66 -8.74
C ASP A 44 -0.58 -3.49 -9.53
N ALA A 45 -0.97 -3.76 -10.77
CA ALA A 45 -1.54 -2.74 -11.67
C ALA A 45 -2.83 -2.10 -11.11
N THR A 46 -3.63 -2.85 -10.36
CA THR A 46 -4.89 -2.35 -9.77
C THR A 46 -4.58 -1.38 -8.64
N THR A 47 -3.68 -1.78 -7.74
CA THR A 47 -3.25 -0.96 -6.60
C THR A 47 -2.57 0.31 -7.08
N ALA A 48 -1.69 0.22 -8.08
CA ALA A 48 -1.03 1.38 -8.67
C ALA A 48 -2.03 2.37 -9.32
N GLY A 49 -3.05 1.86 -10.03
CA GLY A 49 -4.10 2.70 -10.60
C GLY A 49 -4.91 3.45 -9.54
N LEU A 50 -5.31 2.77 -8.46
CA LEU A 50 -6.03 3.42 -7.35
C LEU A 50 -5.17 4.48 -6.64
N LEU A 51 -3.87 4.23 -6.51
CA LEU A 51 -2.95 5.20 -5.93
C LEU A 51 -2.85 6.46 -6.81
N ASP A 52 -2.75 6.30 -8.12
CA ASP A 52 -2.74 7.41 -9.09
C ASP A 52 -4.05 8.23 -9.02
N ASP A 53 -5.20 7.57 -8.88
CA ASP A 53 -6.49 8.24 -8.69
C ASP A 53 -6.51 9.07 -7.39
N VAL A 54 -6.06 8.51 -6.27
CA VAL A 54 -5.97 9.22 -4.98
C VAL A 54 -5.02 10.42 -5.07
N ILE A 55 -3.89 10.28 -5.76
CA ILE A 55 -2.92 11.37 -5.98
C ILE A 55 -3.52 12.51 -6.81
N LYS A 56 -4.28 12.18 -7.86
CA LYS A 56 -4.96 13.17 -8.70
C LYS A 56 -6.01 13.95 -7.91
N GLU A 57 -6.72 13.30 -7.00
CA GLU A 57 -7.70 13.93 -6.14
C GLU A 57 -7.06 14.75 -5.02
N ASN A 58 -5.90 14.32 -4.51
CA ASN A 58 -5.20 14.97 -3.41
C ASN A 58 -3.68 14.98 -3.60
N ARG A 59 -3.17 16.10 -4.15
CA ARG A 59 -1.74 16.27 -4.43
C ARG A 59 -0.85 16.19 -3.18
N PHE A 60 -1.36 16.50 -1.98
CA PHE A 60 -0.61 16.40 -0.73
C PHE A 60 -0.19 14.96 -0.39
N VAL A 61 -0.85 13.95 -0.97
CA VAL A 61 -0.46 12.54 -0.82
C VAL A 61 0.93 12.28 -1.40
N LEU A 62 1.30 12.96 -2.50
CA LEU A 62 2.65 12.84 -3.07
C LEU A 62 3.73 13.37 -2.14
N ASP A 63 3.45 14.48 -1.46
CA ASP A 63 4.40 15.07 -0.51
C ASP A 63 4.62 14.12 0.67
N MET A 64 3.54 13.55 1.20
CA MET A 64 3.61 12.56 2.29
C MET A 64 4.35 11.28 1.87
N ILE A 65 4.12 10.77 0.65
CA ILE A 65 4.86 9.61 0.12
C ILE A 65 6.35 9.95 -0.02
N SER A 66 6.67 11.14 -0.51
CA SER A 66 8.07 11.57 -0.68
C SER A 66 8.83 11.65 0.64
N GLU A 67 8.16 12.00 1.74
CA GLU A 67 8.74 11.97 3.09
C GLU A 67 8.94 10.56 3.64
N CYS A 68 8.15 9.58 3.18
CA CYS A 68 8.22 8.20 3.67
C CYS A 68 9.42 7.40 3.11
N PHE A 69 9.95 7.81 1.96
CA PHE A 69 11.00 7.09 1.22
C PHE A 69 12.33 7.85 1.13
N ASN A 70 12.53 8.87 2.00
CA ASN A 70 13.76 9.66 2.08
C ASN A 70 14.62 9.27 3.30
#